data_AF-A0A925UK55-F1
#
_entry.id   AF-A0A925UK55-F1
#
_cell.length_a   1.000
_cell.length_b   1.000
_cell.length_c   1.000
_cell.angle_alpha   90.00
_cell.angle_beta   90.00
_cell.angle_gamma   90.00
#
_symmetry.space_group_name_H-M   'P 1'
#
loop_
_entity.id
_entity.type
_entity.pdbx_description
1 polymer ?
#
loop_
_entity_poly.entity_id
_entity_poly.type
_entity_poly.pdbx_seq_one_letter_code
_entity_poly.pdbx_strand_id
1 'polypeptide(L)' 'MMETRRELRLAARALARHGLAHAYGHVSRRLDDERFMVCPSRPMGLIAAGDPGTVVPVRGALP' A
#
# COMPACT_ATOMS: atom_id res chain seq x y z
N MET A 1 -6.15 -2.07 12.66
CA MET A 1 -6.57 -1.57 11.33
C MET A 1 -6.03 -0.18 11.00
N MET A 2 -6.23 0.84 11.85
CA MET A 2 -5.71 2.20 11.60
C MET A 2 -4.17 2.25 11.56
N GLU A 3 -3.52 1.46 12.40
CA GLU A 3 -2.06 1.30 12.42
C GLU A 3 -1.53 0.73 11.09
N THR A 4 -2.15 -0.33 10.55
CA THR A 4 -1.82 -0.89 9.24
C THR A 4 -1.85 0.14 8.12
N ARG A 5 -2.90 0.97 8.06
CA ARG A 5 -3.02 2.02 7.04
C ARG A 5 -1.92 3.08 7.17
N ARG A 6 -1.53 3.41 8.40
CA ARG A 6 -0.45 4.35 8.67
C ARG A 6 0.90 3.79 8.25
N GLU A 7 1.24 2.56 8.64
CA GLU A 7 2.50 1.90 8.27
C GLU A 7 2.66 1.81 6.75
N LEU A 8 1.61 1.36 6.07
CA LEU A 8 1.59 1.20 4.62
C LEU A 8 1.86 2.53 3.89
N ARG A 9 1.22 3.61 4.34
CA ARG A 9 1.43 4.97 3.81
C ARG A 9 2.85 5.46 4.07
N LEU A 10 3.41 5.22 5.26
CA LEU A 10 4.77 5.63 5.59
C LEU A 10 5.79 4.90 4.72
N ALA A 11 5.63 3.58 4.54
CA ALA A 11 6.48 2.79 3.67
C ALA A 11 6.40 3.26 2.21
N ALA A 12 5.19 3.43 1.67
CA ALA A 12 4.98 3.91 0.31
C ALA A 12 5.65 5.27 0.06
N ARG A 13 5.45 6.23 0.99
CA ARG A 13 6.05 7.57 0.89
C ARG A 13 7.57 7.54 1.07
N ALA A 14 8.11 6.63 1.87
CA ALA A 14 9.55 6.46 2.00
C ALA A 14 10.16 6.00 0.67
N LEU A 15 9.60 4.96 0.04
CA LEU A 15 10.08 4.48 -1.27
C LEU A 15 10.04 5.59 -2.33
N ALA A 16 8.92 6.33 -2.42
CA ALA A 16 8.79 7.44 -3.35
C ALA A 16 9.82 8.56 -3.09
N ARG A 17 10.02 8.95 -1.82
CA ARG A 17 10.98 9.99 -1.44
C ARG A 17 12.42 9.63 -1.80
N HIS A 18 12.76 8.35 -1.76
CA HIS A 18 14.10 7.86 -2.10
C HIS A 18 14.25 7.46 -3.58
N GLY A 19 13.27 7.79 -4.43
CA GLY A 19 13.32 7.51 -5.87
C GLY A 19 13.23 6.02 -6.24
N LEU A 20 12.81 5.17 -5.29
CA LEU A 20 12.67 3.73 -5.50
C LEU A 20 11.36 3.36 -6.20
N ALA A 21 10.44 4.32 -6.32
CA ALA A 21 9.22 4.19 -7.10
C ALA A 21 8.76 5.57 -7.61
N HIS A 22 8.23 5.61 -8.82
CA HIS A 22 7.78 6.83 -9.48
C HIS A 22 6.25 6.79 -9.71
N ALA A 23 5.81 6.78 -10.97
CA ALA A 23 4.42 6.69 -11.41
C ALA A 23 3.80 5.32 -11.18
N TYR A 24 4.61 4.25 -11.16
CA TYR A 24 4.16 2.87 -10.94
C TYR A 24 4.92 2.24 -9.77
N GLY A 25 4.18 1.60 -8.88
CA GLY A 25 4.70 0.94 -7.70
C GLY A 25 3.62 0.83 -6.62
N HIS A 26 3.75 -0.18 -5.76
CA HIS A 26 2.86 -0.36 -4.62
C HIS A 26 3.62 -0.93 -3.43
N VAL A 27 3.06 -0.76 -2.24
CA VAL A 27 3.48 -1.46 -1.03
C VAL A 27 2.28 -2.21 -0.48
N SER A 28 2.51 -3.42 0.00
CA SER A 28 1.52 -4.26 0.66
C SER A 28 1.94 -4.64 2.07
N ARG A 29 0.97 -4.83 2.97
CA ARG A 29 1.18 -5.41 4.30
C ARG A 29 0.32 -6.66 4.47
N ARG A 30 0.93 -7.77 4.85
CA ARG A 30 0.22 -9.00 5.23
C ARG A 30 -0.67 -8.72 6.46
N LEU A 31 -1.92 -9.16 6.39
CA LEU A 31 -2.88 -9.05 7.51
C LEU A 31 -3.00 -10.37 8.25
N ASP A 32 -3.02 -11.47 7.49
CA ASP A 32 -3.09 -12.84 7.96
C ASP A 32 -2.57 -13.79 6.85
N ASP A 33 -2.80 -15.09 7.01
CA ASP A 33 -2.33 -16.11 6.07
C ASP A 33 -3.04 -16.04 4.70
N GLU A 34 -4.23 -15.45 4.65
CA GLU A 34 -5.09 -15.43 3.47
C GLU A 34 -5.21 -14.05 2.82
N ARG A 35 -4.85 -12.97 3.51
CA ARG A 35 -5.12 -11.59 3.09
C ARG A 35 -3.95 -10.63 3.31
N PHE A 36 -3.86 -9.65 2.43
CA PHE A 36 -2.97 -8.51 2.58
C PHE A 36 -3.66 -7.21 2.16
N MET A 37 -3.16 -6.08 2.66
CA MET A 37 -3.62 -4.74 2.29
C MET A 37 -2.61 -4.11 1.35
N VAL A 38 -3.06 -3.63 0.18
CA VAL A 38 -2.29 -2.88 -0.81
C VAL A 38 -2.54 -1.39 -0.64
N CYS A 39 -1.52 -0.56 -0.88
CA CYS A 39 -1.67 0.89 -0.81
C CYS A 39 -2.63 1.42 -1.90
N PRO A 40 -3.20 2.62 -1.73
CA PRO A 40 -4.04 3.23 -2.76
C PRO A 40 -3.36 3.29 -4.13
N SER A 41 -4.12 3.02 -5.21
CA SER A 41 -3.64 3.02 -6.61
C SER A 41 -3.39 4.44 -7.14
N ARG A 42 -2.35 5.11 -6.62
CA ARG A 42 -1.92 6.45 -7.02
C ARG A 42 -0.42 6.63 -6.77
N PRO A 43 0.22 7.69 -7.28
CA PRO A 43 1.64 7.93 -7.00
C PRO A 43 1.93 7.90 -5.49
N MET A 44 2.86 7.03 -5.07
CA MET A 44 3.04 6.68 -3.65
C MET A 44 3.43 7.88 -2.76
N GLY A 45 4.09 8.89 -3.32
CA GLY A 45 4.42 10.14 -2.62
C GLY A 45 3.20 10.99 -2.26
N LEU A 46 2.06 10.78 -2.92
CA LEU A 46 0.81 11.56 -2.80
C LEU A 46 -0.27 10.86 -1.97
N ILE A 47 0.01 9.70 -1.39
CA ILE A 47 -0.95 8.96 -0.56
C ILE A 47 -1.25 9.74 0.74
N ALA A 48 -2.51 10.14 0.90
CA ALA A 48 -2.99 10.92 2.03
C ALA A 48 -3.46 10.04 3.20
N ALA A 49 -3.75 10.68 4.34
CA ALA A 49 -4.16 9.97 5.55
C ALA A 49 -5.49 9.21 5.39
N GLY A 50 -6.42 9.79 4.64
CA GLY A 50 -7.76 9.25 4.37
C GLY A 50 -7.85 8.34 3.15
N ASP A 51 -6.77 8.18 2.37
CA ASP A 51 -6.82 7.34 1.16
C ASP A 51 -6.91 5.86 1.57
N PRO A 52 -7.96 5.13 1.18
CA PRO A 52 -8.15 3.75 1.57
C PRO A 52 -7.24 2.83 0.75
N GLY A 53 -6.51 1.95 1.45
CA GLY A 53 -5.90 0.79 0.81
C GLY A 53 -6.93 -0.29 0.51
N THR A 54 -6.58 -1.21 -0.38
CA THR A 54 -7.44 -2.34 -0.79
C THR A 54 -7.00 -3.61 -0.10
N VAL A 55 -7.93 -4.31 0.56
CA VAL A 55 -7.67 -5.67 1.07
C VAL A 55 -7.89 -6.66 -0.05
N VAL A 56 -6.93 -7.54 -0.26
CA VAL A 56 -6.92 -8.51 -1.36
C VAL A 56 -6.55 -9.89 -0.82
N PRO A 57 -7.06 -10.97 -1.44
CA PRO A 57 -6.69 -12.32 -1.06
C PRO A 57 -5.27 -12.66 -1.55
N VAL A 58 -4.58 -13.56 -0.85
CA VAL A 58 -3.28 -14.11 -1.25
C VAL A 58 -3.41 -14.98 -2.51
N ARG A 59 -4.59 -15.60 -2.70
CA ARG A 59 -4.89 -16.44 -3.85
C ARG A 59 -6.04 -15.84 -4.66
N GLY A 60 -5.91 -15.89 -5.98
CA GLY A 60 -6.91 -15.36 -6.92
C GLY A 60 -6.28 -14.42 -7.93
N ALA A 61 -7.12 -13.81 -8.76
CA ALA A 61 -6.67 -12.79 -9.70
C ALA A 61 -6.15 -11.56 -8.93
N LEU A 62 -5.05 -10.98 -9.43
CA LEU A 62 -4.60 -9.68 -8.95
C LEU A 62 -5.61 -8.58 -9.36
N PRO A 63 -5.79 -7.54 -8.53
CA PRO A 63 -6.65 -6.40 -8.86
C PRO A 63 -6.08 -5.54 -9.99
#